data_AF-A0A9W6NMD3-F1
#
_entry.id   AF-A0A9W6NMD3-F1
#
_cell.length_a   1.000
_cell.length_b   1.000
_cell.length_c   1.000
_cell.angle_alpha   90.00
_cell.angle_beta   90.00
_cell.angle_gamma   90.00
#
_symmetry.space_group_name_H-M   'P 1'
#
loop_
_entity.id
_entity.type
_entity.pdbx_description
1 polymer ?
#
loop_
_entity_poly.entity_id
_entity_poly.type
_entity_poly.pdbx_seq_one_letter_code
_entity_poly.pdbx_strand_id
1 'polypeptide(L)'
;MVLGFGGLTACSTDNVDCTTSACTVTFDRGVEAESSVLGVDVKLVGVENGQVKLDVGGTVVSVPVDGSSQANGFDISVQKVTDAEVVVRIQTS
;
A
#
# COMPACT_ATOMS: atom_id res chain seq x y z
N MET A 1 23.61 24.87 7.71
CA MET A 1 22.65 24.03 8.45
C MET A 1 22.69 22.66 7.79
N VAL A 2 23.52 21.76 8.30
CA VAL A 2 23.70 20.41 7.72
C VAL A 2 23.72 19.42 8.87
N LEU A 3 22.59 18.73 9.03
CA LEU A 3 22.52 17.42 9.65
C LEU A 3 21.67 16.59 8.70
N GLY A 4 22.34 15.67 7.99
CA GLY A 4 21.70 14.73 7.09
C GLY A 4 20.84 13.76 7.88
N PHE A 5 19.56 13.68 7.52
CA PHE A 5 18.64 12.65 7.98
C PHE A 5 18.34 11.74 6.80
N GLY A 6 19.20 10.74 6.60
CA GLY A 6 18.94 9.57 5.76
C GLY A 6 18.09 8.54 6.50
N GLY A 7 17.06 9.00 7.20
CA GLY A 7 16.06 8.15 7.84
C GLY A 7 14.73 8.52 7.23
N LEU A 8 14.17 7.60 6.44
CA LEU A 8 12.75 7.61 6.09
C LEU A 8 12.00 7.72 7.42
N THR A 9 11.52 8.92 7.78
CA THR A 9 10.55 9.05 8.85
C THR A 9 9.32 8.33 8.33
N ALA A 10 9.17 7.06 8.70
CA ALA A 10 7.94 6.32 8.53
C ALA A 10 6.86 7.17 9.18
N CYS A 11 6.06 7.85 8.36
CA CYS A 11 4.87 8.53 8.83
C CYS A 11 3.93 7.43 9.29
N SER A 12 4.01 7.05 10.57
CA SER A 12 2.98 6.30 11.26
C SER A 12 1.76 7.22 11.37
N THR A 13 1.03 7.37 10.26
CA THR A 13 -0.37 7.77 10.32
C THR A 13 -1.14 6.54 10.81
N ASP A 14 -2.26 6.73 11.51
CA ASP A 14 -3.02 5.64 12.15
C ASP A 14 -3.39 4.48 11.19
N ASN A 15 -3.31 4.71 9.87
CA ASN A 15 -3.68 3.78 8.81
C ASN A 15 -2.48 3.17 8.04
N VAL A 16 -1.24 3.60 8.32
CA VAL A 16 -0.02 3.09 7.63
C VAL A 16 1.02 2.67 8.64
N ASP A 17 1.36 1.38 8.63
CA ASP A 17 2.39 0.80 9.48
C ASP A 17 3.57 0.31 8.64
N CYS A 18 4.70 1.03 8.70
CA CYS A 18 5.89 0.75 7.91
C CYS A 18 7.06 0.24 8.75
N THR A 19 7.64 -0.86 8.31
CA THR A 19 8.91 -1.42 8.76
C THR A 19 10.03 -1.09 7.77
N THR A 20 11.26 -1.55 8.04
CA THR A 20 12.44 -1.29 7.19
C THR A 20 12.31 -1.80 5.75
N SER A 21 11.47 -2.80 5.48
CA SER A 21 11.34 -3.43 4.16
C SER A 21 9.89 -3.72 3.74
N ALA A 22 8.92 -3.41 4.59
CA ALA A 22 7.51 -3.68 4.32
C ALA A 22 6.62 -2.61 4.96
N CYS A 23 5.58 -2.18 4.26
CA CYS A 23 4.52 -1.32 4.76
C CYS A 23 3.16 -2.03 4.68
N THR A 24 2.35 -1.87 5.71
CA THR A 24 0.96 -2.29 5.73
C THR A 24 0.10 -1.03 5.69
N VAL A 25 -0.75 -0.94 4.67
CA VAL A 25 -1.64 0.19 4.45
C VAL A 25 -3.07 -0.28 4.62
N THR A 26 -3.83 0.44 5.43
CA THR A 26 -5.27 0.25 5.59
C THR A 26 -5.98 1.34 4.81
N PHE A 27 -6.71 0.95 3.78
CA PHE A 27 -7.53 1.84 2.98
C PHE A 27 -8.98 1.75 3.46
N ASP A 28 -9.50 2.82 4.03
CA ASP A 28 -10.93 2.95 4.28
C ASP A 28 -11.70 3.01 2.96
N ARG A 29 -12.76 2.22 2.83
CA ARG A 29 -13.62 2.23 1.64
C ARG A 29 -14.45 3.51 1.64
N GLY A 30 -14.44 4.22 0.51
CA GLY A 30 -15.24 5.43 0.31
C GLY A 30 -14.48 6.74 0.53
N VAL A 31 -13.18 6.68 0.88
CA VAL A 31 -12.28 7.84 0.86
C VAL A 31 -11.19 7.64 -0.17
N GLU A 32 -10.80 8.72 -0.85
CA GLU A 32 -9.61 8.71 -1.70
C GLU A 32 -8.37 8.70 -0.80
N ALA A 33 -7.93 7.51 -0.40
CA ALA A 33 -6.72 7.33 0.39
C ALA A 33 -5.50 7.16 -0.53
N GLU A 34 -4.67 8.20 -0.56
CA GLU A 34 -3.31 8.21 -1.12
C GLU A 34 -2.32 8.01 0.02
N SER A 35 -1.35 7.11 -0.16
CA SER A 35 -0.28 6.94 0.82
C SER A 35 1.04 6.65 0.12
N SER A 36 2.04 7.49 0.37
CA SER A 36 3.41 7.25 -0.07
C SER A 36 4.09 6.30 0.91
N VAL A 37 4.36 5.07 0.47
CA VAL A 37 4.99 4.00 1.25
C VAL A 37 6.29 3.55 0.60
N LEU A 38 7.36 3.41 1.38
CA LEU A 38 8.70 3.01 0.88
C LEU A 38 9.23 3.88 -0.28
N GLY A 39 8.72 5.11 -0.45
CA GLY A 39 9.08 5.99 -1.57
C GLY A 39 8.31 5.74 -2.87
N VAL A 40 7.27 4.91 -2.84
CA VAL A 40 6.29 4.75 -3.93
C VAL A 40 4.90 5.16 -3.47
N ASP A 41 4.16 5.84 -4.35
CA ASP A 41 2.77 6.20 -4.07
C ASP A 41 1.86 5.00 -4.30
N VAL A 42 0.97 4.74 -3.34
CA VAL A 42 -0.01 3.67 -3.45
C VAL A 42 -1.40 4.24 -3.26
N LYS A 43 -2.27 3.97 -4.23
CA LYS A 43 -3.67 4.42 -4.22
C LYS A 43 -4.62 3.27 -4.49
N LEU A 44 -5.65 3.13 -3.66
CA LEU A 44 -6.76 2.23 -3.95
C LEU A 44 -7.64 2.85 -5.04
N VAL A 45 -7.67 2.21 -6.22
CA VAL A 45 -8.48 2.67 -7.38
C VAL A 45 -9.87 2.06 -7.33
N GLY A 46 -10.01 0.87 -6.76
CA GLY A 46 -11.30 0.24 -6.56
C GLY A 46 -11.19 -1.24 -6.21
N VAL A 47 -12.34 -1.85 -5.91
CA VAL A 47 -12.44 -3.30 -5.72
C VAL A 47 -13.61 -3.80 -6.55
N GLU A 48 -13.34 -4.68 -7.51
CA GLU A 48 -14.34 -5.19 -8.44
C GLU A 48 -14.14 -6.69 -8.68
N ASN A 49 -15.23 -7.46 -8.76
CA ASN A 49 -15.19 -8.90 -9.07
C ASN A 49 -14.20 -9.71 -8.20
N GLY A 50 -14.04 -9.37 -6.91
CA GLY A 50 -13.08 -10.03 -6.03
C GLY A 50 -11.61 -9.71 -6.33
N GLN A 51 -11.35 -8.61 -7.03
CA GLN A 51 -10.00 -8.09 -7.29
C GLN A 51 -9.88 -6.67 -6.75
N VAL A 52 -8.81 -6.42 -6.02
CA VAL A 52 -8.39 -5.10 -5.53
C VAL A 52 -7.52 -4.46 -6.60
N LYS A 53 -7.95 -3.32 -7.13
CA LYS A 53 -7.16 -2.51 -8.06
C LYS A 53 -6.40 -1.45 -7.29
N LEU A 54 -5.08 -1.55 -7.33
CA LEU A 54 -4.16 -0.63 -6.66
C LEU A 54 -3.31 0.06 -7.72
N ASP A 55 -3.19 1.38 -7.65
CA ASP A 55 -2.16 2.11 -8.37
C ASP A 55 -0.91 2.13 -7.50
N VAL A 56 0.20 1.66 -8.04
CA VAL A 56 1.49 1.59 -7.35
C VAL A 56 2.52 2.32 -8.21
N GLY A 57 2.87 3.54 -7.81
CA GLY A 57 3.80 4.41 -8.53
C GLY A 57 3.32 4.79 -9.93
N GLY A 58 2.00 4.93 -10.13
CA GLY A 58 1.39 5.22 -11.43
C GLY A 58 1.07 4.00 -12.29
N THR A 59 1.31 2.79 -11.78
CA THR A 59 0.93 1.54 -12.46
C THR A 59 -0.24 0.88 -11.74
N VAL A 60 -1.38 0.76 -12.43
CA VAL A 60 -2.55 0.04 -11.90
C VAL A 60 -2.34 -1.47 -12.00
N VAL A 61 -2.40 -2.14 -10.85
CA VAL A 61 -2.31 -3.60 -10.73
C VAL A 61 -3.55 -4.17 -10.07
N SER A 62 -3.97 -5.34 -10.54
CA SER A 62 -5.07 -6.11 -9.94
C SER A 62 -4.49 -7.20 -9.05
N VAL A 63 -4.92 -7.21 -7.78
CA VAL A 63 -4.53 -8.20 -6.79
C VAL A 63 -5.78 -8.96 -6.33
N PRO A 64 -5.77 -10.30 -6.28
CA PRO A 64 -6.89 -11.05 -5.71
C PRO A 64 -7.08 -10.70 -4.23
N VAL A 65 -8.32 -10.67 -3.74
CA VAL A 65 -8.64 -10.31 -2.34
C VAL A 65 -7.98 -11.19 -1.26
N ASP A 66 -7.56 -12.41 -1.63
CA ASP A 66 -6.82 -13.35 -0.77
C ASP A 66 -5.49 -13.78 -1.42
N GLY A 67 -4.98 -12.95 -2.34
CA GLY A 67 -3.81 -13.25 -3.13
C GLY A 67 -2.69 -12.23 -2.95
N SER A 68 -1.61 -12.51 -3.66
CA SER A 68 -0.52 -11.56 -3.86
C SER A 68 -0.25 -11.36 -5.33
N SER A 69 0.33 -10.22 -5.66
CA SER A 69 0.79 -9.85 -6.98
C SER A 69 2.09 -9.08 -6.84
N GLN A 70 2.92 -9.11 -7.88
CA GLN A 70 4.19 -8.40 -7.89
C GLN A 70 4.14 -7.27 -8.89
N ALA A 71 4.56 -6.07 -8.48
CA ALA A 71 4.57 -4.89 -9.32
C ALA A 71 5.76 -3.99 -9.01
N ASN A 72 6.46 -3.50 -10.03
CA ASN A 72 7.58 -2.56 -9.86
C ASN A 72 8.67 -3.02 -8.86
N GLY A 73 8.88 -4.34 -8.71
CA GLY A 73 9.83 -4.91 -7.73
C GLY A 73 9.32 -4.97 -6.29
N PHE A 74 8.04 -4.71 -6.07
CA PHE A 74 7.36 -4.87 -4.79
C PHE A 74 6.39 -6.05 -4.83
N ASP A 75 6.37 -6.80 -3.74
CA ASP A 75 5.37 -7.83 -3.47
C ASP A 75 4.20 -7.19 -2.72
N ILE A 76 3.03 -7.27 -3.34
CA ILE A 76 1.78 -6.69 -2.86
C ILE A 76 0.83 -7.82 -2.51
N SER A 77 0.45 -7.90 -1.24
CA SER A 77 -0.43 -8.93 -0.71
C SER A 77 -1.65 -8.30 -0.08
N VAL A 78 -2.83 -8.81 -0.40
CA VAL A 78 -4.05 -8.39 0.29
C VAL A 78 -4.16 -9.19 1.58
N GLN A 79 -4.17 -8.49 2.71
CA GLN A 79 -4.21 -9.11 4.03
C GLN A 79 -5.64 -9.30 4.51
N LYS A 80 -6.52 -8.33 4.20
CA LYS A 80 -7.90 -8.33 4.68
C LYS A 80 -8.74 -7.45 3.77
N VAL A 81 -9.93 -7.93 3.43
CA VAL A 81 -10.94 -7.15 2.71
C VAL A 81 -12.25 -7.24 3.47
N THR A 82 -12.78 -6.09 3.87
CA THR A 82 -14.08 -5.98 4.53
C THR A 82 -14.96 -4.97 3.82
N ASP A 83 -16.21 -4.85 4.24
CA ASP A 83 -17.12 -3.82 3.74
C ASP A 83 -16.66 -2.39 4.09
N ALA A 84 -15.85 -2.23 5.15
CA ALA A 84 -15.40 -0.93 5.64
C ALA A 84 -13.96 -0.57 5.22
N GLU A 85 -13.04 -1.53 5.25
CA GLU A 85 -11.59 -1.31 5.10
C GLU A 85 -10.94 -2.42 4.24
N VAL A 86 -9.85 -2.06 3.56
CA VAL A 86 -8.99 -2.98 2.81
C VAL A 86 -7.56 -2.84 3.33
N VAL A 87 -7.02 -3.91 3.89
CA VAL A 87 -5.65 -3.96 4.40
C VAL A 87 -4.75 -4.62 3.36
N VAL A 88 -3.74 -3.89 2.92
CA VAL A 88 -2.76 -4.33 1.92
C VAL A 88 -1.36 -4.25 2.53
N ARG A 89 -0.56 -5.29 2.32
CA ARG A 89 0.84 -5.32 2.71
C ARG A 89 1.72 -5.26 1.47
N ILE A 90 2.70 -4.38 1.48
CA ILE A 90 3.60 -4.10 0.37
C ILE A 90 5.03 -4.23 0.90
N GLN A 91 5.86 -5.01 0.24
CA GLN A 91 7.24 -5.22 0.66
C GLN A 91 8.17 -5.27 -0.54
N THR A 92 9.43 -4.89 -0.34
CA THR A 92 10.46 -5.05 -1.38
C THR A 92 10.75 -6.54 -1.58
N SER A 93 10.80 -6.99 -2.84
CA SER A 93 11.21 -8.37 -3.19
C SER A 93 12.67 -8.65 -2.87
#